data_AF-A0A527RDX9-F1
#
_entry.id   AF-A0A527RDX9-F1
#
_cell.length_a   1.000
_cell.length_b   1.000
_cell.length_c   1.000
_cell.angle_alpha   90.00
_cell.angle_beta   90.00
_cell.angle_gamma   90.00
#
_symmetry.space_group_name_H-M   'P 1'
#
loop_
_entity.id
_entity.type
_entity.pdbx_description
1 polymer ?
#
loop_
_entity_poly.entity_id
_entity_poly.type
_entity_poly.pdbx_seq_one_letter_code
_entity_poly.pdbx_strand_id
1 'polypeptide(L)' 'VKTAGVDESILKFTGPARVFESQDASVKAILGNEIKAGDIVVIRYEGPRGGPGMQEMLYPTSYLKSKGLGKA' A
#
# COMPACT_ATOMS: atom_id res chain seq x y z
N VAL A 1 12.24 3.15 0.39
CA VAL A 1 11.32 4.20 -0.10
C VAL A 1 12.06 5.05 -1.12
N LYS A 2 11.48 5.31 -2.30
CA LYS A 2 12.09 6.17 -3.33
C LYS A 2 11.67 7.63 -3.07
N THR A 3 12.52 8.39 -2.38
CA THR A 3 12.21 9.77 -1.93
C THR A 3 11.83 10.72 -3.07
N ALA A 4 12.37 10.51 -4.27
CA ALA A 4 12.01 11.32 -5.46
C ALA A 4 10.52 11.24 -5.86
N GLY A 5 9.76 10.25 -5.36
CA GLY A 5 8.32 10.12 -5.62
C GLY A 5 7.44 10.42 -4.41
N VAL A 6 7.97 11.09 -3.38
CA VAL A 6 7.28 11.36 -2.11
C VAL A 6 7.33 12.86 -1.83
N ASP A 7 6.17 13.48 -1.66
CA ASP A 7 6.07 14.89 -1.25
C ASP A 7 6.67 15.11 0.15
N GLU A 8 7.39 16.22 0.36
CA GLU A 8 8.11 16.49 1.61
C GLU A 8 7.20 16.50 2.84
N SER A 9 5.94 16.93 2.68
CA SER A 9 4.98 17.02 3.79
C SER A 9 4.50 15.65 4.29
N ILE A 10 4.79 14.56 3.57
CA ILE A 10 4.43 13.19 3.95
C ILE A 10 5.67 12.32 4.26
N LEU A 11 6.86 12.92 4.39
CA LEU A 11 8.04 12.22 4.89
C LEU A 11 7.84 11.69 6.33
N LYS A 12 6.96 12.34 7.08
CA LYS A 12 6.41 11.83 8.34
C LYS A 12 4.92 11.61 8.15
N PHE A 13 4.49 10.36 8.24
CA PHE A 13 3.09 9.97 8.08
C PHE A 13 2.71 9.02 9.23
N THR A 14 1.51 9.17 9.77
CA THR A 14 1.01 8.35 10.88
C THR A 14 -0.49 8.16 10.71
N GLY A 15 -0.96 6.95 11.00
CA GLY A 15 -2.36 6.58 10.82
C GLY A 15 -2.62 5.14 11.27
N PRO A 16 -3.89 4.70 11.23
CA PRO A 16 -4.26 3.34 11.61
C PRO A 16 -3.69 2.33 10.62
N ALA A 17 -3.12 1.24 11.13
CA ALA A 17 -2.60 0.17 10.30
C ALA A 17 -3.73 -0.75 9.81
N ARG A 18 -3.79 -0.96 8.49
CA ARG A 18 -4.65 -1.93 7.81
C ARG A 18 -3.74 -3.06 7.30
N VAL A 19 -3.69 -4.17 8.04
CA VAL A 19 -2.75 -5.27 7.79
C VAL A 19 -3.39 -6.34 6.91
N PHE A 20 -2.68 -6.73 5.86
CA PHE A 20 -3.07 -7.75 4.90
C PHE A 20 -1.99 -8.83 4.80
N GLU A 21 -2.42 -10.08 4.66
CA GLU A 21 -1.52 -11.24 4.56
C GLU A 21 -1.12 -11.58 3.13
N SER A 22 -1.69 -10.88 2.14
CA SER A 22 -1.34 -11.03 0.73
C SER A 22 -1.66 -9.77 -0.07
N GLN A 23 -1.02 -9.65 -1.23
CA GLN A 23 -1.31 -8.62 -2.22
C GLN A 23 -2.79 -8.67 -2.65
N ASP A 24 -3.33 -9.85 -2.96
CA ASP A 24 -4.74 -10.03 -3.35
C ASP A 24 -5.73 -9.47 -2.32
N ALA A 25 -5.50 -9.75 -1.03
CA ALA A 25 -6.36 -9.24 0.04
C ALA A 25 -6.30 -7.72 0.12
N SER A 26 -5.11 -7.12 -0.02
CA SER A 26 -4.95 -5.67 -0.03
C SER A 26 -5.65 -5.01 -1.24
N VAL A 27 -5.54 -5.62 -2.43
CA VAL A 27 -6.17 -5.13 -3.66
C VAL A 27 -7.69 -5.15 -3.53
N LYS A 28 -8.26 -6.23 -3.01
CA LYS A 28 -9.71 -6.34 -2.77
C LYS A 28 -10.20 -5.23 -1.83
N ALA A 29 -9.49 -4.99 -0.73
CA ALA A 29 -9.85 -3.94 0.22
C ALA A 29 -9.74 -2.53 -0.37
N ILE A 30 -8.68 -2.24 -1.14
CA ILE A 30 -8.50 -0.95 -1.82
C ILE A 30 -9.63 -0.72 -2.83
N LEU A 31 -9.89 -1.70 -3.70
CA LEU A 31 -10.92 -1.60 -4.73
C LEU A 31 -12.34 -1.57 -4.14
N GLY A 32 -12.56 -2.27 -3.03
CA GLY A 32 -13.80 -2.32 -2.25
C GLY A 32 -14.10 -1.08 -1.40
N ASN A 33 -13.26 -0.04 -1.43
CA ASN A 33 -13.38 1.18 -0.63
C ASN A 33 -13.31 0.94 0.90
N GLU A 34 -12.61 -0.11 1.32
CA GLU A 34 -12.37 -0.39 2.75
C GLU A 34 -11.17 0.38 3.32
N ILE A 35 -10.36 0.98 2.45
CA ILE A 35 -9.22 1.83 2.81
C ILE A 35 -9.63 3.30 2.74
N LYS A 36 -9.31 4.05 3.78
CA LYS A 36 -9.61 5.49 3.90
C LYS A 36 -8.34 6.33 3.81
N ALA A 37 -8.50 7.60 3.46
CA ALA A 37 -7.39 8.55 3.51
C ALA A 37 -6.83 8.62 4.95
N GLY A 38 -5.51 8.50 5.09
CA GLY A 38 -4.85 8.41 6.39
C GLY A 38 -4.51 6.98 6.83
N ASP A 39 -5.11 5.95 6.24
CA ASP A 39 -4.79 4.56 6.58
C ASP A 39 -3.39 4.18 6.09
N ILE A 40 -2.70 3.34 6.86
CA ILE A 40 -1.43 2.73 6.49
C ILE A 40 -1.69 1.29 6.06
N VAL A 41 -1.58 1.00 4.76
CA VAL A 41 -1.70 -0.36 4.22
C VAL A 41 -0.38 -1.10 4.44
N VAL A 42 -0.44 -2.18 5.24
CA VAL A 42 0.71 -3.05 5.52
C VAL A 42 0.44 -4.40 4.88
N ILE A 43 1.26 -4.80 3.92
CA ILE A 43 1.17 -6.11 3.27
C ILE A 43 2.34 -6.96 3.75
N ARG A 44 2.04 -8.07 4.42
CA ARG A 44 3.05 -9.00 4.94
C ARG A 44 3.08 -10.28 4.13
N TYR A 45 4.11 -11.08 4.39
CA TYR A 45 4.39 -12.36 3.71
C TYR A 45 4.74 -12.28 2.22
N GLU A 46 4.85 -11.12 1.60
CA GLU A 46 5.23 -11.02 0.18
C GLU A 46 6.76 -10.98 -0.09
N GLY A 47 7.58 -11.30 0.92
CA GLY A 47 9.04 -11.36 0.78
C GLY A 47 9.54 -12.63 0.07
N PRO A 48 10.86 -12.78 -0.19
CA PRO A 48 11.44 -13.90 -0.96
C PRO A 48 11.00 -15.29 -0.52
N ARG A 49 10.82 -15.48 0.80
CA ARG A 49 10.40 -16.75 1.41
C ARG A 49 8.90 -16.85 1.65
N GLY A 50 8.22 -15.74 1.92
CA GLY A 50 6.79 -15.76 2.26
C GLY A 50 5.89 -15.85 1.03
N GLY A 51 6.28 -15.18 -0.07
CA GLY A 51 5.48 -15.02 -1.29
C GLY A 51 6.10 -15.68 -2.52
N PRO A 52 7.02 -16.65 -2.35
CA PRO A 52 8.08 -17.05 -3.28
C PRO A 52 8.53 -16.05 -4.37
N GLY A 53 9.80 -15.63 -4.31
CA GLY A 53 10.41 -14.84 -5.39
C GLY A 53 10.16 -13.34 -5.33
N MET A 54 9.60 -12.83 -4.22
CA MET A 54 9.39 -11.39 -3.98
C MET A 54 8.58 -10.75 -5.12
N GLN A 55 7.28 -11.05 -5.17
CA GLN A 55 6.37 -10.51 -6.18
C GLN A 55 6.45 -8.98 -6.23
N GLU A 56 6.39 -8.41 -7.45
CA GLU A 56 6.31 -6.96 -7.61
C GLU A 56 5.00 -6.42 -7.03
N MET A 57 5.08 -5.28 -6.31
CA MET A 57 3.95 -4.67 -5.60
C MET A 57 3.36 -3.46 -6.37
N LEU A 58 3.29 -3.55 -7.70
CA LEU A 58 2.77 -2.45 -8.52
C LEU A 58 1.25 -2.28 -8.34
N TYR A 59 0.47 -3.35 -8.22
CA TYR A 59 -0.99 -3.25 -8.19
C TYR A 59 -1.53 -2.46 -6.98
N PRO A 60 -1.14 -2.75 -5.72
CA PRO A 60 -1.65 -2.00 -4.57
C PRO A 60 -1.31 -0.51 -4.64
N THR A 61 -0.10 -0.18 -5.09
CA THR A 61 0.36 1.21 -5.19
C THR A 61 -0.36 1.96 -6.30
N SER A 62 -0.55 1.36 -7.48
CA SER A 62 -1.36 1.94 -8.56
C SER A 62 -2.80 2.17 -8.13
N TYR A 63 -3.43 1.22 -7.44
CA TYR A 63 -4.83 1.34 -7.03
C TYR A 63 -5.03 2.38 -5.93
N LEU A 64 -4.10 2.52 -4.98
CA LEU A 64 -4.14 3.62 -4.00
C LEU A 64 -4.13 4.98 -4.71
N LYS A 65 -3.29 5.15 -5.74
CA LYS A 65 -3.25 6.37 -6.54
C LYS A 65 -4.55 6.57 -7.33
N SER A 66 -5.07 5.53 -7.99
CA SER A 66 -6.33 5.59 -8.75
C SER A 66 -7.55 5.89 -7.87
N LYS A 67 -7.53 5.47 -6.60
CA LYS A 67 -8.57 5.80 -5.61
C LYS A 67 -8.43 7.19 -5.00
N GLY A 68 -7.42 7.97 -5.40
CA GLY A 68 -7.16 9.31 -4.84
C GLY A 68 -6.66 9.27 -3.39
N LEU A 69 -6.10 8.14 -2.94
CA LEU A 69 -5.59 7.94 -1.59
C LEU A 69 -4.10 8.27 -1.45
N GLY A 70 -3.44 8.61 -2.57
CA GLY A 70 -2.09 9.17 -2.58
C GLY A 70 -2.13 10.70 -2.58
N LYS A 71 -1.17 11.33 -1.90
CA LYS A 71 -0.92 12.77 -2.07
C LYS A 71 -0.30 13.00 -3.45
N ALA A 72 -0.73 14.06 -4.13
CA ALA A 72 -0.23 14.45 -5.44
C ALA A 72 1.25 14.86 -5.37
#